data_AF-A0A7Y2YI73-F1
#
_entry.id   AF-A0A7Y2YI73-F1
#
_cell.length_a   1.000
_cell.length_b   1.000
_cell.length_c   1.000
_cell.angle_alpha   90.00
_cell.angle_beta   90.00
_cell.angle_gamma   90.00
#
_symmetry.space_group_name_H-M   'P 1'
#
loop_
_entity.id
_entity.type
_entity.pdbx_description
1 polymer ?
#
loop_
_entity_poly.entity_id
_entity_poly.type
_entity_poly.pdbx_seq_one_letter_code
_entity_poly.pdbx_strand_id
1 'polypeptide(L)'
;HRVLSALRAEFRVNADKLPNFIANHERTAEHARALIRALNEAGPGSRVSFEESRLMWLISSSSTDPQRGALDAVLQSGELRYISSQAVRERLAAWPQLIVDAAENEELLRKIYSPMFNRALARHVNLARIDSIPEECWRLFDERCRVGDFEIPYDTVLIGILTNLRGFSAEAAREFGLVRNEALAVVDLIDRELDALE
;
A
#
# COMPACT_ATOMS: atom_id res chain seq x y z
N HIS A 1 31.47 5.19 12.05
CA HIS A 1 30.41 6.23 12.12
C HIS A 1 29.68 6.44 10.79
N ARG A 2 30.34 6.71 9.65
CA ARG A 2 29.65 7.04 8.38
C ARG A 2 28.56 6.05 7.95
N VAL A 3 28.79 4.74 8.06
CA VAL A 3 27.82 3.69 7.71
C VAL A 3 26.58 3.75 8.61
N LEU A 4 26.77 3.77 9.93
CA LEU A 4 25.69 3.89 10.91
C LEU A 4 24.88 5.17 10.70
N SER A 5 25.53 6.30 10.44
CA SER A 5 24.84 7.56 10.15
C SER A 5 24.01 7.50 8.85
N ALA A 6 24.50 6.82 7.81
CA ALA A 6 23.77 6.62 6.56
C ALA A 6 22.55 5.71 6.74
N LEU A 7 22.70 4.60 7.46
CA LEU A 7 21.60 3.69 7.81
C LEU A 7 20.55 4.42 8.66
N ARG A 8 20.96 5.15 9.70
CA ARG A 8 20.07 5.98 10.53
C ARG A 8 19.22 6.92 9.67
N ALA A 9 19.85 7.63 8.73
CA ALA A 9 19.16 8.57 7.86
C ALA A 9 18.14 7.87 6.95
N GLU A 10 18.52 6.75 6.33
CA GLU A 10 17.63 5.94 5.48
C GLU A 10 16.42 5.42 6.25
N PHE A 11 16.64 4.83 7.42
CA PHE A 11 15.57 4.27 8.24
C PHE A 11 14.62 5.33 8.79
N ARG A 12 15.12 6.54 9.12
CA ARG A 12 14.26 7.68 9.48
C ARG A 12 13.38 8.13 8.33
N VAL A 13 13.96 8.29 7.13
CA VAL A 13 13.19 8.65 5.93
C VAL A 13 12.09 7.62 5.65
N ASN A 14 12.39 6.33 5.79
CA ASN A 14 11.40 5.28 5.64
C ASN A 14 10.30 5.36 6.71
N ALA A 15 10.68 5.53 8.00
CA ALA A 15 9.74 5.66 9.10
C ALA A 15 8.79 6.87 8.95
N ASP A 16 9.28 7.96 8.35
CA ASP A 16 8.52 9.19 8.09
C ASP A 16 7.57 9.06 6.89
N LYS A 17 7.94 8.26 5.88
CA LYS A 17 7.10 8.04 4.68
C LYS A 17 6.02 6.98 4.88
N LEU A 18 6.31 5.93 5.65
CA LEU A 18 5.41 4.80 5.89
C LEU A 18 4.00 5.20 6.38
N PRO A 19 3.80 6.20 7.26
CA PRO A 19 2.48 6.67 7.65
C PRO A 19 1.57 7.07 6.49
N ASN A 20 2.11 7.70 5.45
CA ASN A 20 1.31 8.10 4.29
C ASN A 20 0.85 6.88 3.48
N PHE A 21 1.72 5.88 3.33
CA PHE A 21 1.38 4.62 2.66
C PHE A 21 0.32 3.83 3.43
N ILE A 22 0.51 3.70 4.74
CA ILE A 22 -0.46 3.07 5.65
C ILE A 22 -1.82 3.77 5.53
N ALA A 23 -1.85 5.11 5.62
CA ALA A 23 -3.08 5.89 5.51
C ALA A 23 -3.79 5.71 4.15
N ASN A 24 -3.03 5.52 3.06
CA ASN A 24 -3.63 5.26 1.75
C ASN A 24 -4.31 3.89 1.71
N HIS A 25 -3.67 2.84 2.23
CA HIS A 25 -4.29 1.51 2.33
C HIS A 25 -5.52 1.50 3.25
N GLU A 26 -5.45 2.19 4.39
CA GLU A 26 -6.60 2.35 5.30
C GLU A 26 -7.77 3.04 4.60
N ARG A 27 -7.49 4.11 3.84
CA ARG A 27 -8.50 4.86 3.08
C ARG A 27 -9.14 4.00 2.00
N THR A 28 -8.35 3.23 1.24
CA THR A 28 -8.88 2.25 0.27
C THR A 28 -9.77 1.21 0.94
N ALA A 29 -9.37 0.66 2.10
CA ALA A 29 -10.19 -0.29 2.85
C ALA A 29 -11.50 0.35 3.37
N GLU A 30 -11.45 1.59 3.83
CA GLU A 30 -12.63 2.33 4.28
C GLU A 30 -13.63 2.58 3.15
N HIS A 31 -13.15 3.04 1.99
CA HIS A 31 -14.02 3.27 0.82
C HIS A 31 -14.63 1.97 0.30
N ALA A 32 -13.88 0.86 0.32
CA ALA A 32 -14.38 -0.44 -0.07
C ALA A 32 -15.50 -0.89 0.87
N ARG A 33 -15.30 -0.72 2.18
CA ARG A 33 -16.32 -0.98 3.21
C ARG A 33 -17.55 -0.09 3.02
N ALA A 34 -17.37 1.19 2.71
CA ALA A 34 -18.49 2.11 2.48
C ALA A 34 -19.35 1.68 1.29
N LEU A 35 -18.72 1.32 0.16
CA LEU A 35 -19.44 0.85 -1.02
C LEU A 35 -20.16 -0.49 -0.76
N ILE A 36 -19.50 -1.46 -0.10
CA ILE A 36 -20.14 -2.73 0.28
C ILE A 36 -21.38 -2.47 1.14
N ARG A 37 -21.29 -1.58 2.14
CA ARG A 37 -22.45 -1.24 3.00
C ARG A 37 -23.58 -0.64 2.19
N ALA A 38 -23.30 0.36 1.37
CA ALA A 38 -24.31 1.00 0.53
C ALA A 38 -25.02 -0.01 -0.38
N LEU A 39 -24.27 -0.90 -1.04
CA LEU A 39 -24.84 -1.94 -1.89
C LEU A 39 -25.72 -2.90 -1.08
N ASN A 40 -25.25 -3.38 0.08
CA ASN A 40 -26.01 -4.31 0.92
C ASN A 40 -27.29 -3.67 1.50
N GLU A 41 -27.24 -2.39 1.88
CA GLU A 41 -28.40 -1.64 2.38
C GLU A 41 -29.45 -1.42 1.29
N ALA A 42 -29.02 -1.13 0.05
CA ALA A 42 -29.91 -0.96 -1.09
C ALA A 42 -30.51 -2.28 -1.59
N GLY A 43 -29.76 -3.38 -1.47
CA GLY A 43 -30.20 -4.74 -1.78
C GLY A 43 -30.26 -5.07 -3.29
N PRO A 44 -30.63 -6.33 -3.63
CA PRO A 44 -30.67 -6.81 -5.01
C PRO A 44 -31.59 -6.01 -5.91
N GLY A 45 -31.13 -5.73 -7.14
CA GLY A 45 -31.89 -4.94 -8.14
C GLY A 45 -31.74 -3.43 -8.00
N SER A 46 -31.14 -2.96 -6.90
CA SER A 46 -30.89 -1.54 -6.66
C SER A 46 -29.58 -1.06 -7.28
N ARG A 47 -29.46 0.26 -7.42
CA ARG A 47 -28.24 0.98 -7.78
C ARG A 47 -27.93 1.98 -6.67
N VAL A 48 -26.65 2.18 -6.39
CA VAL A 48 -26.19 3.16 -5.39
C VAL A 48 -25.36 4.23 -6.07
N SER A 49 -25.66 5.50 -5.78
CA SER A 49 -24.74 6.59 -6.13
C SER A 49 -23.50 6.51 -5.24
N PHE A 50 -22.32 6.60 -5.85
CA PHE A 50 -21.05 6.63 -5.14
C PHE A 50 -20.16 7.76 -5.68
N GLU A 51 -19.55 8.49 -4.74
CA GLU A 51 -18.72 9.65 -5.03
C GLU A 51 -17.47 9.24 -5.84
N GLU A 52 -17.21 9.94 -6.94
CA GLU A 52 -16.06 9.70 -7.83
C GLU A 52 -14.72 9.71 -7.08
N SER A 53 -14.52 10.67 -6.17
CA SER A 53 -13.29 10.78 -5.39
C SER A 53 -13.00 9.52 -4.57
N ARG A 54 -14.04 8.88 -4.02
CA ARG A 54 -13.96 7.63 -3.25
C ARG A 54 -13.77 6.43 -4.15
N LEU A 55 -14.42 6.44 -5.31
CA LEU A 55 -14.26 5.39 -6.31
C LEU A 55 -12.81 5.34 -6.81
N MET A 56 -12.17 6.49 -6.95
CA MET A 56 -10.78 6.55 -7.38
C MET A 56 -9.80 5.84 -6.47
N TRP A 57 -9.99 5.94 -5.15
CA TRP A 57 -9.18 5.18 -4.20
C TRP A 57 -9.31 3.66 -4.31
N LEU A 58 -10.39 3.17 -4.94
CA LEU A 58 -10.61 1.74 -5.19
C LEU A 58 -10.00 1.29 -6.52
N ILE A 59 -9.85 2.22 -7.47
CA ILE A 59 -9.29 1.96 -8.80
C ILE A 59 -7.76 2.11 -8.77
N SER A 60 -7.24 3.06 -7.98
CA SER A 60 -5.81 3.27 -7.80
C SER A 60 -5.24 2.28 -6.79
N SER A 61 -4.41 1.34 -7.25
CA SER A 61 -3.57 0.56 -6.35
C SER A 61 -2.47 1.44 -5.79
N SER A 62 -2.41 1.59 -4.47
CA SER A 62 -1.23 2.20 -3.82
C SER A 62 -0.05 1.24 -3.96
N SER A 63 1.15 1.79 -4.20
CA SER A 63 2.39 1.03 -4.11
C SER A 63 3.35 1.61 -3.09
N THR A 64 3.95 0.76 -2.26
CA THR A 64 4.92 1.14 -1.23
C THR A 64 6.30 0.64 -1.65
N ASP A 65 7.24 1.57 -1.84
CA ASP A 65 8.65 1.25 -2.11
C ASP A 65 9.56 1.95 -1.10
N PRO A 66 9.90 1.28 0.01
CA PRO A 66 10.85 1.81 0.98
C PRO A 66 12.24 1.97 0.37
N GLN A 67 12.96 3.02 0.79
CA GLN A 67 14.33 3.26 0.36
C GLN A 67 15.27 2.18 0.92
N ARG A 68 16.17 1.67 0.08
CA ARG A 68 17.08 0.55 0.42
C ARG A 68 18.55 0.80 0.06
N GLY A 69 18.93 2.02 -0.31
CA GLY A 69 20.25 2.29 -0.89
C GLY A 69 21.43 2.05 0.05
N ALA A 70 21.36 2.56 1.28
CA ALA A 70 22.41 2.39 2.28
C ALA A 70 22.44 0.96 2.82
N LEU A 71 21.26 0.38 3.10
CA LEU A 71 21.17 -1.00 3.57
C LEU A 71 21.69 -2.00 2.53
N ASP A 72 21.28 -1.88 1.27
CA ASP A 72 21.73 -2.77 0.20
C ASP A 72 23.24 -2.68 0.01
N ALA A 73 23.81 -1.47 0.08
CA ALA A 73 25.26 -1.28 0.02
C ALA A 73 25.99 -2.00 1.16
N VAL A 74 25.45 -1.94 2.38
CA VAL A 74 26.03 -2.61 3.57
C VAL A 74 25.90 -4.13 3.48
N LEU A 75 24.77 -4.64 3.00
CA LEU A 75 24.53 -6.06 2.80
C LEU A 75 25.45 -6.65 1.73
N GLN A 76 25.59 -5.96 0.59
CA GLN A 76 26.39 -6.44 -0.55
C GLN A 76 27.90 -6.33 -0.31
N SER A 77 28.36 -5.30 0.41
CA SER A 77 29.78 -5.11 0.74
C SER A 77 30.27 -5.99 1.89
N GLY A 78 29.35 -6.65 2.62
CA GLY A 78 29.67 -7.40 3.83
C GLY A 78 30.10 -6.50 5.01
N GLU A 79 29.82 -5.19 4.93
CA GLU A 79 30.20 -4.22 5.96
C GLU A 79 29.40 -4.38 7.26
N LEU A 80 28.31 -5.16 7.24
CA LEU A 80 27.53 -5.55 8.42
C LEU A 80 28.40 -6.08 9.57
N ARG A 81 29.50 -6.78 9.28
CA ARG A 81 30.43 -7.30 10.29
C ARG A 81 31.17 -6.21 11.08
N TYR A 82 31.21 -4.98 10.58
CA TYR A 82 31.87 -3.84 11.23
C TYR A 82 30.95 -3.08 12.19
N ILE A 83 29.64 -3.36 12.15
CA ILE A 83 28.70 -2.90 13.17
C ILE A 83 28.91 -3.74 14.41
N SER A 84 29.13 -3.13 15.57
CA SER A 84 29.52 -3.85 16.78
C SER A 84 28.31 -4.49 17.47
N SER A 85 27.17 -3.82 17.46
CA SER A 85 25.93 -4.33 18.05
C SER A 85 25.36 -5.52 17.27
N GLN A 86 25.30 -6.68 17.92
CA GLN A 86 24.66 -7.87 17.36
C GLN A 86 23.17 -7.62 17.05
N ALA A 87 22.46 -6.92 17.93
CA ALA A 87 21.05 -6.61 17.75
C ALA A 87 20.80 -5.74 16.50
N VAL A 88 21.69 -4.78 16.23
CA VAL A 88 21.61 -3.96 15.00
C VAL A 88 21.86 -4.85 13.78
N ARG A 89 22.90 -5.70 13.82
CA ARG A 89 23.21 -6.59 12.68
C ARG A 89 22.05 -7.52 12.33
N GLU A 90 21.44 -8.16 13.33
CA GLU A 90 20.34 -9.09 13.14
C GLU A 90 19.11 -8.42 12.51
N ARG A 91 18.74 -7.23 13.00
CA ARG A 91 17.59 -6.49 12.46
C ARG A 91 17.83 -5.98 11.05
N LEU A 92 19.01 -5.45 10.76
CA LEU A 92 19.39 -5.03 9.41
C LEU A 92 19.39 -6.21 8.43
N ALA A 93 19.85 -7.39 8.87
CA ALA A 93 19.84 -8.60 8.04
C ALA A 93 18.43 -9.15 7.77
N ALA A 94 17.51 -9.02 8.73
CA ALA A 94 16.12 -9.46 8.59
C ALA A 94 15.25 -8.48 7.79
N TRP A 95 15.66 -7.22 7.69
CA TRP A 95 14.88 -6.14 7.06
C TRP A 95 14.39 -6.45 5.64
N PRO A 96 15.19 -7.01 4.70
CA PRO A 96 14.70 -7.30 3.35
C PRO A 96 13.50 -8.25 3.34
N GLN A 97 13.50 -9.28 4.20
CA GLN A 97 12.38 -10.21 4.29
C GLN A 97 11.13 -9.53 4.85
N LEU A 98 11.28 -8.67 5.86
CA LEU A 98 10.17 -7.91 6.42
C LEU A 98 9.49 -7.01 5.38
N ILE A 99 10.25 -6.41 4.47
CA ILE A 99 9.69 -5.63 3.35
C ILE A 99 8.97 -6.54 2.35
N VAL A 100 9.56 -7.69 2.01
CA VAL A 100 8.93 -8.66 1.10
C VAL A 100 7.59 -9.11 1.66
N ASP A 101 7.55 -9.53 2.93
CA ASP A 101 6.34 -9.99 3.61
C ASP A 101 5.24 -8.92 3.56
N ALA A 102 5.58 -7.67 3.91
CA ALA A 102 4.62 -6.56 3.88
C ALA A 102 4.12 -6.20 2.47
N ALA A 103 4.94 -6.45 1.44
CA ALA A 103 4.59 -6.18 0.05
C ALA A 103 3.75 -7.29 -0.59
N GLU A 104 3.64 -8.49 0.01
CA GLU A 104 2.89 -9.61 -0.60
C GLU A 104 1.42 -9.26 -0.79
N ASN A 105 0.78 -8.67 0.23
CA ASN A 105 -0.62 -8.25 0.16
C ASN A 105 -0.85 -7.13 -0.86
N GLU A 106 0.08 -6.18 -0.93
CA GLU A 106 0.06 -5.11 -1.93
C GLU A 106 0.19 -5.67 -3.35
N GLU A 107 1.04 -6.67 -3.54
CA GLU A 107 1.25 -7.31 -4.82
C GLU A 107 0.01 -8.08 -5.29
N LEU A 108 -0.68 -8.77 -4.37
CA LEU A 108 -1.98 -9.40 -4.65
C LEU A 108 -3.04 -8.37 -5.03
N LEU A 109 -3.12 -7.24 -4.31
CA LEU A 109 -4.01 -6.14 -4.67
C LEU A 109 -3.74 -5.63 -6.08
N ARG A 110 -2.47 -5.39 -6.41
CA ARG A 110 -2.04 -4.80 -7.69
C ARG A 110 -2.25 -5.76 -8.86
N LYS A 111 -1.90 -7.04 -8.71
CA LYS A 111 -1.94 -8.03 -9.81
C LYS A 111 -3.31 -8.67 -10.02
N ILE A 112 -4.09 -8.84 -8.95
CA ILE A 112 -5.32 -9.65 -9.00
C ILE A 112 -6.54 -8.78 -8.76
N TYR A 113 -6.65 -8.19 -7.57
CA TYR A 113 -7.92 -7.61 -7.13
C TYR A 113 -8.24 -6.26 -7.76
N SER A 114 -7.25 -5.37 -7.94
CA SER A 114 -7.48 -4.08 -8.61
C SER A 114 -7.88 -4.28 -10.09
N PRO A 115 -7.20 -5.13 -10.88
CA PRO A 115 -7.65 -5.43 -12.24
C PRO A 115 -9.03 -6.10 -12.29
N MET A 116 -9.33 -7.02 -11.37
CA MET A 116 -10.66 -7.65 -11.29
C MET A 116 -11.74 -6.63 -10.95
N PHE A 117 -11.49 -5.74 -9.98
CA PHE A 117 -12.39 -4.67 -9.59
C PHE A 117 -12.63 -3.72 -10.76
N ASN A 118 -11.57 -3.24 -11.40
CA ASN A 118 -11.65 -2.32 -12.52
C ASN A 118 -12.45 -2.92 -13.68
N ARG A 119 -12.25 -4.21 -14.00
CA ARG A 119 -13.03 -4.91 -15.04
C ARG A 119 -14.50 -5.10 -14.65
N ALA A 120 -14.78 -5.45 -13.39
CA ALA A 120 -16.15 -5.61 -12.91
C ALA A 120 -16.89 -4.26 -12.93
N LEU A 121 -16.23 -3.21 -12.45
CA LEU A 121 -16.73 -1.85 -12.42
C LEU A 121 -16.97 -1.30 -13.83
N ALA A 122 -16.05 -1.54 -14.77
CA ALA A 122 -16.18 -1.10 -16.17
C ALA A 122 -17.41 -1.65 -16.90
N ARG A 123 -18.03 -2.74 -16.42
CA ARG A 123 -19.31 -3.25 -16.96
C ARG A 123 -20.51 -2.38 -16.61
N HIS A 124 -20.37 -1.55 -15.59
CA HIS A 124 -21.47 -0.81 -14.99
C HIS A 124 -21.24 0.69 -14.99
N VAL A 125 -19.97 1.10 -15.01
CA VAL A 125 -19.51 2.46 -14.85
C VAL A 125 -18.48 2.76 -15.92
N ASN A 126 -18.63 3.88 -16.61
CA ASN A 126 -17.61 4.33 -17.55
C ASN A 126 -16.45 4.99 -16.80
N LEU A 127 -15.35 4.26 -16.68
CA LEU A 127 -14.11 4.71 -16.05
C LEU A 127 -13.32 5.68 -16.93
N ALA A 128 -13.68 5.82 -18.21
CA ALA A 128 -13.01 6.69 -19.18
C ALA A 128 -13.21 8.20 -18.92
N ARG A 129 -13.60 8.56 -17.70
CA ARG A 129 -14.14 9.86 -17.35
C ARG A 129 -13.52 10.45 -16.10
N ILE A 130 -12.63 9.69 -15.50
CA ILE A 130 -11.90 10.13 -14.34
C ILE A 130 -10.59 10.71 -14.89
N ASP A 131 -10.54 12.05 -14.98
CA ASP A 131 -9.44 12.82 -15.59
C ASP A 131 -8.07 12.57 -14.93
N SER A 132 -8.03 11.83 -13.82
CA SER A 132 -6.84 11.51 -13.02
C SER A 132 -6.36 10.06 -13.16
N ILE A 133 -6.94 9.25 -14.04
CA ILE A 133 -6.42 7.90 -14.32
C ILE A 133 -5.15 8.00 -15.19
N PRO A 134 -3.99 7.45 -14.77
CA PRO A 134 -2.79 7.40 -15.60
C PRO A 134 -3.05 6.72 -16.95
N GLU A 135 -2.46 7.23 -18.03
CA GLU A 135 -2.67 6.78 -19.43
C GLU A 135 -2.55 5.25 -19.62
N GLU A 136 -1.73 4.62 -18.78
CA GLU A 136 -1.46 3.18 -18.73
C GLU A 136 -2.70 2.33 -18.37
N CYS A 137 -3.57 2.86 -17.52
CA CYS A 137 -4.78 2.17 -17.08
C CYS A 137 -5.88 2.22 -18.15
N TRP A 138 -5.82 3.15 -19.12
CA TRP A 138 -6.84 3.32 -20.16
C TRP A 138 -6.92 2.16 -21.13
N ARG A 139 -5.83 1.40 -21.31
CA ARG A 139 -5.79 0.22 -22.19
C ARG A 139 -6.73 -0.92 -21.75
N LEU A 140 -7.32 -0.81 -20.55
CA LEU A 140 -8.23 -1.82 -19.98
C LEU A 140 -9.71 -1.46 -20.13
N PHE A 141 -10.08 -0.33 -20.75
CA PHE A 141 -11.45 0.22 -20.74
C PHE A 141 -12.05 0.45 -22.15
N ASP A 142 -13.38 0.33 -22.27
CA ASP A 142 -14.17 0.49 -23.51
C ASP A 142 -14.90 1.87 -23.54
N GLU A 143 -15.08 2.46 -24.72
CA GLU A 143 -15.17 3.92 -24.97
C GLU A 143 -16.55 4.62 -24.79
N ARG A 144 -17.44 4.24 -23.84
CA ARG A 144 -18.83 4.80 -23.84
C ARG A 144 -19.28 5.62 -22.61
N CYS A 145 -19.30 6.96 -22.77
CA CYS A 145 -20.17 8.06 -22.24
C CYS A 145 -20.32 8.50 -20.73
N ARG A 146 -20.38 9.86 -20.57
CA ARG A 146 -21.05 10.91 -19.68
C ARG A 146 -20.95 11.12 -18.12
N VAL A 147 -20.91 12.43 -17.70
CA VAL A 147 -20.53 13.12 -16.39
C VAL A 147 -21.58 12.98 -15.28
N GLY A 148 -21.19 12.54 -14.07
CA GLY A 148 -22.00 12.56 -12.85
C GLY A 148 -21.58 11.54 -11.77
N ASP A 149 -22.35 11.48 -10.68
CA ASP A 149 -22.33 10.41 -9.68
C ASP A 149 -22.32 9.04 -10.34
N PHE A 150 -21.49 8.12 -9.85
CA PHE A 150 -21.44 6.78 -10.38
C PHE A 150 -22.53 5.92 -9.77
N GLU A 151 -23.49 5.52 -10.59
CA GLU A 151 -24.47 4.53 -10.18
C GLU A 151 -23.91 3.12 -10.30
N ILE A 152 -23.63 2.50 -9.17
CA ILE A 152 -23.08 1.14 -9.07
C ILE A 152 -24.24 0.18 -8.76
N PRO A 153 -24.53 -0.81 -9.60
CA PRO A 153 -25.58 -1.77 -9.33
C PRO A 153 -25.16 -2.74 -8.22
N TYR A 154 -26.15 -3.26 -7.51
CA TYR A 154 -25.95 -4.43 -6.67
C TYR A 154 -25.48 -5.61 -7.52
N ASP A 155 -24.26 -6.07 -7.26
CA ASP A 155 -23.65 -7.21 -7.92
C ASP A 155 -22.85 -8.02 -6.88
N THR A 156 -23.19 -9.30 -6.73
CA THR A 156 -22.58 -10.18 -5.72
C THR A 156 -21.11 -10.48 -6.01
N VAL A 157 -20.71 -10.50 -7.28
CA VAL A 157 -19.32 -10.66 -7.70
C VAL A 157 -18.53 -9.40 -7.35
N LEU A 158 -19.08 -8.21 -7.64
CA LEU A 158 -18.47 -6.94 -7.28
C LEU A 158 -18.28 -6.82 -5.76
N ILE A 159 -19.29 -7.20 -4.97
CA ILE A 159 -19.21 -7.23 -3.50
C ILE A 159 -18.13 -8.20 -3.02
N GLY A 160 -18.01 -9.38 -3.64
CA GLY A 160 -16.95 -10.34 -3.33
C GLY A 160 -15.55 -9.79 -3.62
N ILE A 161 -15.37 -9.11 -4.75
CA ILE A 161 -14.10 -8.45 -5.10
C ILE A 161 -13.77 -7.33 -4.11
N LEU A 162 -14.73 -6.45 -3.82
CA LEU A 162 -14.58 -5.37 -2.85
C LEU A 162 -14.23 -5.89 -1.44
N THR A 163 -14.81 -7.03 -1.06
CA THR A 163 -14.52 -7.66 0.25
C THR A 163 -13.06 -8.09 0.35
N ASN A 164 -12.51 -8.69 -0.72
CA ASN A 164 -11.10 -9.03 -0.78
C ASN A 164 -10.22 -7.78 -0.82
N LEU A 165 -10.54 -6.81 -1.68
CA LEU A 165 -9.80 -5.55 -1.78
C LEU A 165 -9.71 -4.84 -0.42
N ARG A 166 -10.82 -4.79 0.32
CA ARG A 166 -10.85 -4.30 1.70
C ARG A 166 -9.91 -5.10 2.62
N GLY A 167 -10.00 -6.42 2.60
CA GLY A 167 -9.23 -7.31 3.46
C GLY A 167 -7.72 -7.15 3.23
N PHE A 168 -7.28 -7.27 1.99
CA PHE A 168 -5.87 -7.13 1.63
C PHE A 168 -5.34 -5.71 1.86
N SER A 169 -6.16 -4.66 1.65
CA SER A 169 -5.73 -3.29 1.94
C SER A 169 -5.55 -3.06 3.44
N ALA A 170 -6.47 -3.56 4.27
CA ALA A 170 -6.33 -3.48 5.73
C ALA A 170 -5.10 -4.27 6.23
N GLU A 171 -4.82 -5.41 5.61
CA GLU A 171 -3.67 -6.24 5.95
C GLU A 171 -2.34 -5.57 5.56
N ALA A 172 -2.25 -5.02 4.36
CA ALA A 172 -1.09 -4.23 3.93
C ALA A 172 -0.83 -3.04 4.88
N ALA A 173 -1.87 -2.30 5.28
CA ALA A 173 -1.73 -1.22 6.26
C ALA A 173 -1.14 -1.72 7.59
N ARG A 174 -1.61 -2.88 8.08
CA ARG A 174 -1.11 -3.51 9.30
C ARG A 174 0.36 -3.90 9.19
N GLU A 175 0.73 -4.56 8.09
CA GLU A 175 2.10 -5.05 7.86
C GLU A 175 3.09 -3.89 7.69
N PHE A 176 2.75 -2.87 6.91
CA PHE A 176 3.58 -1.66 6.82
C PHE A 176 3.65 -0.90 8.15
N GLY A 177 2.64 -1.00 9.01
CA GLY A 177 2.72 -0.57 10.40
C GLY A 177 3.80 -1.28 11.21
N LEU A 178 3.96 -2.59 11.01
CA LEU A 178 5.05 -3.37 11.61
C LEU A 178 6.42 -2.96 11.04
N VAL A 179 6.52 -2.79 9.72
CA VAL A 179 7.73 -2.26 9.06
C VAL A 179 8.16 -0.93 9.67
N ARG A 180 7.21 -0.02 9.88
CA ARG A 180 7.48 1.30 10.48
C ARG A 180 8.02 1.18 11.91
N ASN A 181 7.39 0.34 12.73
CA ASN A 181 7.83 0.15 14.11
C ASN A 181 9.23 -0.45 14.16
N GLU A 182 9.52 -1.40 13.27
CA GLU A 182 10.86 -1.96 13.14
C GLU A 182 11.86 -0.91 12.66
N ALA A 183 11.47 -0.01 11.76
CA ALA A 183 12.33 1.07 11.30
C ALA A 183 12.78 1.98 12.46
N LEU A 184 11.82 2.39 13.30
CA LEU A 184 12.06 3.22 14.47
C LEU A 184 12.95 2.51 15.49
N ALA A 185 12.71 1.22 15.73
CA ALA A 185 13.54 0.42 16.64
C ALA A 185 15.00 0.30 16.16
N VAL A 186 15.21 0.15 14.84
CA VAL A 186 16.56 0.17 14.26
C VAL A 186 17.23 1.54 14.44
N VAL A 187 16.50 2.64 14.22
CA VAL A 187 17.01 4.00 14.47
C VAL A 187 17.45 4.17 15.93
N ASP A 188 16.62 3.77 16.89
CA ASP A 188 16.93 3.88 18.31
C ASP A 188 18.17 3.08 18.70
N LEU A 189 18.37 1.90 18.12
CA LEU A 189 19.55 1.08 18.38
C LEU A 189 20.82 1.70 17.77
N ILE A 190 20.72 2.24 16.56
CA ILE A 190 21.84 2.93 15.91
C ILE A 190 22.21 4.19 16.70
N ASP A 191 21.24 4.94 17.20
CA ASP A 191 21.47 6.15 18.01
C ASP A 191 22.27 5.81 19.28
N ARG A 192 21.88 4.77 20.01
CA ARG A 192 22.63 4.29 21.18
C ARG A 192 24.06 3.85 20.86
N GLU A 193 24.26 3.20 19.71
CA GLU A 193 25.60 2.76 19.29
C GLU A 193 26.47 3.95 18.87
N LEU A 194 25.89 4.98 18.25
CA LEU A 194 26.60 6.21 17.94
C LEU A 194 26.98 6.98 19.21
N ASP A 195 26.05 7.14 20.15
CA ASP A 195 26.28 7.84 21.43
C ASP A 195 27.36 7.14 22.28
N ALA A 196 27.45 5.80 22.23
CA ALA A 196 28.48 5.04 22.95
C ALA A 196 29.89 5.17 22.36
N LEU A 197 30.02 5.78 21.17
CA LEU A 197 31.30 5.98 20.49
C LEU A 197 31.80 7.43 20.57
N GLU A 198 31.00 8.35 21.14
CA GLU A 198 31.38 9.73 21.46
C GLU A 198 31.99 9.82 22.86
#